data_AF-A0A813KRM0-F1
#
_entry.id   AF-A0A813KRM0-F1
#
_cell.length_a   1.000
_cell.length_b   1.000
_cell.length_c   1.000
_cell.angle_alpha   90.00
_cell.angle_beta   90.00
_cell.angle_gamma   90.00
#
_symmetry.space_group_name_H-M   'P 1'
#
loop_
_entity.id
_entity.type
_entity.pdbx_description
1 polymer ?
#
loop_
_entity_poly.entity_id
_entity_poly.type
_entity_poly.pdbx_seq_one_letter_code
_entity_poly.pdbx_strand_id
1 'polypeptide(L)'
;MVNGVMTSKGRAPSGAIAKANLKKRATKQDMMAKAQNVEAKFRKSGGYGKAVVSIWDAPKGGIEKSPAYRKLLTRCELDAKGKPPPAELRNGAPVKGGFPLKSYPPNVLVDAHRVSWLPDDWAQVMKNTGPGGVYHGWMSPEGKFAYHKQGYPGAIEGTLGRKLTVMDGLNGMMRSIRKIVPPGADKKFLHDCLSPAERKHIAPKEAFLFGVVSGKRANIESGQHDIMIVEGHFKQVGIRPTWYVDAESLEDYKKLGLDAKVGGKLTPARNMVLDDAQKKNLVAVEISDDISKWIYYDCGKQSYVGEKDFKKANRDLLGVPKHVVSPLAAAQFVLAKMRSDPGKPHLGGVYPTSNAAITLGQSEFSRQHFILGDFFVAEPSSPCRFDPEMSLKEDYDYTCSHVKQHGCVLRCNRMFLSVKHATNAGGAVAARDQHGAKERVNIAILNEKWPGVFRINTRRKGASDSEVTMNWSGYGKTTSGPAPKKATPGAFAKKVKKASLKSKNVAGSFPSSSVVHCTKELSKSKYLNKRSSRCHGKTVSEIMGMKYTDASGNERSYNSSDLKYDINGGRLKVLKK
;
A
#
# COMPACT_ATOMS: atom_id res chain seq x y z
N MET A 1 10.05 66.25 34.03
CA MET A 1 10.65 66.28 32.69
C MET A 1 11.89 65.40 32.68
N VAL A 2 11.82 64.17 32.17
CA VAL A 2 13.00 63.38 31.78
C VAL A 2 12.61 62.63 30.50
N ASN A 3 13.03 63.15 29.35
CA ASN A 3 12.81 62.56 28.03
C ASN A 3 13.85 61.46 27.79
N GLY A 4 13.47 60.20 27.98
CA GLY A 4 14.28 59.03 27.64
C GLY A 4 14.06 58.58 26.19
N VAL A 5 14.90 59.04 25.27
CA VAL A 5 14.91 58.61 23.87
C VAL A 5 15.52 57.20 23.78
N MET A 6 14.70 56.17 23.62
CA MET A 6 15.16 54.82 23.27
C MET A 6 15.51 54.75 21.78
N THR A 7 16.80 54.69 21.45
CA THR A 7 17.28 54.42 20.09
C THR A 7 17.37 52.91 19.85
N SER A 8 16.46 52.37 19.04
CA SER A 8 16.49 50.96 18.62
C SER A 8 17.61 50.74 17.61
N LYS A 9 18.78 50.26 18.05
CA LYS A 9 19.85 49.79 17.14
C LYS A 9 19.43 48.47 16.49
N GLY A 10 18.93 48.54 15.26
CA GLY A 10 18.67 47.35 14.44
C GLY A 10 19.97 46.61 14.14
N ARG A 11 20.18 45.44 14.75
CA ARG A 11 21.31 44.55 14.40
C ARG A 11 21.12 44.07 12.97
N ALA A 12 22.08 44.37 12.10
CA ALA A 12 22.13 43.82 10.76
C ALA A 12 22.07 42.28 10.81
N PRO A 13 21.34 41.62 9.89
CA PRO A 13 21.29 40.17 9.84
C PRO A 13 22.72 39.62 9.68
N SER A 14 23.06 38.59 10.46
CA SER A 14 24.39 37.99 10.39
C SER A 14 24.74 37.56 8.97
N GLY A 15 26.03 37.62 8.59
CA GLY A 15 26.48 37.25 7.24
C GLY A 15 26.04 35.84 6.81
N ALA A 16 25.80 34.94 7.77
CA ALA A 16 25.24 33.61 7.53
C ALA A 16 23.78 33.66 7.01
N ILE A 17 22.94 34.51 7.59
CA ILE A 17 21.54 34.70 7.14
C ILE A 17 21.52 35.34 5.75
N ALA A 18 22.38 36.32 5.49
CA ALA A 18 22.49 36.95 4.17
C ALA A 18 22.91 35.94 3.08
N LYS A 19 23.94 35.11 3.35
CA LYS A 19 24.36 34.04 2.43
C LYS A 19 23.26 32.99 2.20
N ALA A 20 22.53 32.59 3.25
CA ALA A 20 21.42 31.65 3.11
C ALA A 20 20.28 32.22 2.24
N ASN A 21 19.97 33.50 2.39
CA ASN A 21 18.95 34.19 1.58
C ASN A 21 19.38 34.34 0.11
N LEU A 22 20.65 34.67 -0.14
CA LEU A 22 21.21 34.71 -1.51
C LEU A 22 21.13 33.34 -2.19
N LYS A 23 21.51 32.27 -1.48
CA LYS A 23 21.40 30.89 -2.00
C LYS A 23 19.95 30.53 -2.34
N LYS A 24 18.99 30.87 -1.46
CA LYS A 24 17.55 30.66 -1.73
C LYS A 24 17.08 31.44 -2.98
N ARG A 25 17.50 32.69 -3.15
CA ARG A 25 17.16 33.51 -4.33
C ARG A 25 17.74 32.91 -5.62
N ALA A 26 19.01 32.50 -5.60
CA ALA A 26 19.66 31.88 -6.75
C ALA A 26 18.97 30.56 -7.15
N THR A 27 18.63 29.70 -6.18
CA THR A 27 17.86 28.47 -6.45
C THR A 27 16.49 28.78 -7.03
N LYS A 28 15.78 29.80 -6.54
CA LYS A 28 14.49 30.23 -7.09
C LYS A 28 14.62 30.70 -8.54
N GLN A 29 15.65 31.50 -8.86
CA GLN A 29 15.91 31.99 -10.21
C GLN A 29 16.25 30.85 -11.19
N ASP A 30 17.13 29.91 -10.81
CA ASP A 30 17.45 28.73 -11.63
C ASP A 30 16.21 27.86 -11.89
N MET A 31 15.38 27.63 -10.86
CA MET A 31 14.12 26.93 -11.03
C MET A 31 13.17 27.66 -11.99
N MET A 32 13.04 28.98 -11.89
CA MET A 32 12.20 29.77 -12.81
C MET A 32 12.71 29.71 -14.25
N ALA A 33 14.03 29.84 -14.47
CA ALA A 33 14.63 29.79 -15.80
C ALA A 33 14.47 28.42 -16.47
N LYS A 34 14.72 27.32 -15.74
CA LYS A 34 14.47 25.95 -16.23
C LYS A 34 13.01 25.76 -16.61
N ALA A 35 12.12 26.25 -15.77
CA ALA A 35 10.69 26.06 -15.94
C ALA A 35 10.12 26.90 -17.10
N GLN A 36 10.63 28.11 -17.33
CA GLN A 36 10.38 28.90 -18.55
C GLN A 36 10.86 28.16 -19.82
N ASN A 37 12.04 27.54 -19.77
CA ASN A 37 12.60 26.81 -20.90
C ASN A 37 11.79 25.52 -21.23
N VAL A 38 11.32 24.79 -20.20
CA VAL A 38 10.42 23.65 -20.38
C VAL A 38 9.08 24.12 -20.98
N GLU A 39 8.49 25.19 -20.47
CA GLU A 39 7.23 25.74 -21.00
C GLU A 39 7.38 26.20 -22.46
N ALA A 40 8.49 26.86 -22.81
CA ALA A 40 8.79 27.26 -24.19
C ALA A 40 8.92 26.04 -25.11
N LYS A 41 9.63 24.98 -24.69
CA LYS A 41 9.73 23.71 -25.44
C LYS A 41 8.37 23.01 -25.57
N PHE A 42 7.56 23.04 -24.53
CA PHE A 42 6.23 22.46 -24.52
C PHE A 42 5.30 23.21 -25.49
N ARG A 43 5.29 24.54 -25.46
CA ARG A 43 4.55 25.36 -26.44
C ARG A 43 5.03 25.10 -27.87
N LYS A 44 6.35 25.04 -28.10
CA LYS A 44 6.95 24.79 -29.43
C LYS A 44 6.64 23.40 -29.99
N SER A 45 6.45 22.39 -29.14
CA SER A 45 6.07 21.03 -29.55
C SER A 45 4.57 20.84 -29.77
N GLY A 46 3.80 21.94 -29.80
CA GLY A 46 2.35 21.89 -29.91
C GLY A 46 1.69 21.39 -28.63
N GLY A 47 2.29 21.62 -27.46
CA GLY A 47 1.87 21.11 -26.14
C GLY A 47 0.49 21.52 -25.63
N TYR A 48 -0.30 22.25 -26.42
CA TYR A 48 -1.75 22.41 -26.22
C TYR A 48 -2.55 22.00 -27.47
N GLY A 49 -2.00 21.04 -28.23
CA GLY A 49 -2.43 20.58 -29.54
C GLY A 49 -3.68 19.72 -29.47
N LYS A 50 -4.81 20.41 -29.26
CA LYS A 50 -6.22 20.10 -29.56
C LYS A 50 -7.02 21.01 -28.63
N ALA A 51 -7.91 21.83 -29.18
CA ALA A 51 -8.67 22.89 -28.50
C ALA A 51 -8.92 22.60 -27.00
N VAL A 52 -8.01 23.08 -26.15
CA VAL A 52 -8.17 22.96 -24.70
C VAL A 52 -9.24 23.97 -24.35
N VAL A 53 -10.44 23.46 -24.09
CA VAL A 53 -11.58 24.28 -23.66
C VAL A 53 -11.16 25.06 -22.42
N SER A 54 -11.44 26.37 -22.43
CA SER A 54 -11.12 27.23 -21.29
C SER A 54 -11.78 26.68 -20.03
N ILE A 55 -11.19 26.95 -18.87
CA ILE A 55 -11.89 26.69 -17.61
C ILE A 55 -13.18 27.52 -17.50
N TRP A 56 -13.24 28.65 -18.21
CA TRP A 56 -14.38 29.58 -18.22
C TRP A 56 -15.44 29.26 -19.28
N ASP A 57 -15.16 28.37 -20.22
CA ASP A 57 -16.12 27.96 -21.25
C ASP A 57 -16.96 26.79 -20.73
N ALA A 58 -18.26 26.99 -20.57
CA ALA A 58 -19.15 25.91 -20.16
C ALA A 58 -19.12 24.75 -21.18
N PRO A 59 -19.07 23.48 -20.74
CA PRO A 59 -19.17 22.34 -21.65
C PRO A 59 -20.48 22.37 -22.45
N LYS A 60 -20.43 21.95 -23.72
CA LYS A 60 -21.64 21.81 -24.55
C LYS A 60 -22.65 20.89 -23.85
N GLY A 61 -23.84 21.42 -23.58
CA GLY A 61 -24.91 20.69 -22.87
C GLY A 61 -24.82 20.74 -21.34
N GLY A 62 -23.92 21.56 -20.78
CA GLY A 62 -23.78 21.78 -19.35
C GLY A 62 -22.77 20.85 -18.68
N ILE A 63 -22.36 21.20 -17.46
CA ILE A 63 -21.32 20.48 -16.71
C ILE A 63 -21.74 19.03 -16.38
N GLU A 64 -23.03 18.78 -16.18
CA GLU A 64 -23.57 17.45 -15.84
C GLU A 64 -23.43 16.44 -16.99
N LYS A 65 -23.40 16.89 -18.24
CA LYS A 65 -23.20 16.02 -19.41
C LYS A 65 -21.72 15.78 -19.73
N SER A 66 -20.83 16.45 -19.01
CA SER A 66 -19.40 16.48 -19.30
C SER A 66 -18.65 15.21 -18.86
N PRO A 67 -17.52 14.87 -19.51
CA PRO A 67 -16.63 13.80 -19.07
C PRO A 67 -16.19 13.89 -17.60
N ALA A 68 -15.92 15.10 -17.10
CA ALA A 68 -15.50 15.35 -15.72
C ALA A 68 -16.60 14.97 -14.71
N TYR A 69 -17.87 15.25 -15.03
CA TYR A 69 -18.99 14.85 -14.20
C TYR A 69 -19.18 13.33 -14.20
N ARG A 70 -19.10 12.67 -15.37
CA ARG A 70 -19.14 11.19 -15.44
C ARG A 70 -18.01 10.57 -14.62
N LYS A 71 -16.81 11.14 -14.67
CA LYS A 71 -15.68 10.70 -13.87
C LYS A 71 -15.92 10.90 -12.37
N LEU A 72 -16.55 12.01 -11.98
CA LEU A 72 -16.96 12.26 -10.60
C LEU A 72 -17.92 11.17 -10.09
N LEU A 73 -18.93 10.80 -10.89
CA LEU A 73 -19.91 9.76 -10.50
C LEU A 73 -19.23 8.42 -10.17
N THR A 74 -18.15 8.07 -10.87
CA THR A 74 -17.39 6.82 -10.60
C THR A 74 -16.45 6.90 -9.38
N ARG A 75 -16.31 8.08 -8.76
CA ARG A 75 -15.32 8.35 -7.70
C ARG A 75 -15.94 8.75 -6.35
N CYS A 76 -17.27 8.82 -6.26
CA CYS A 76 -17.96 9.11 -5.01
C CYS A 76 -19.09 8.11 -4.78
N GLU A 77 -19.49 8.01 -3.52
CA GLU A 77 -20.78 7.41 -3.17
C GLU A 77 -21.88 8.36 -3.64
N LEU A 78 -22.87 7.81 -4.33
CA LEU A 78 -24.01 8.56 -4.85
C LEU A 78 -25.14 8.51 -3.83
N ASP A 79 -25.95 9.57 -3.80
CA ASP A 79 -27.18 9.57 -3.02
C ASP A 79 -28.24 8.63 -3.63
N ALA A 80 -29.41 8.53 -2.97
CA ALA A 80 -30.53 7.70 -3.46
C ALA A 80 -31.05 8.11 -4.85
N LYS A 81 -30.72 9.32 -5.33
CA LYS A 81 -31.10 9.84 -6.65
C LYS A 81 -29.95 9.70 -7.66
N GLY A 82 -28.86 9.02 -7.31
CA GLY A 82 -27.69 8.84 -8.17
C GLY A 82 -26.85 10.10 -8.33
N LYS A 83 -27.02 11.12 -7.46
CA LYS A 83 -26.27 12.38 -7.53
C LYS A 83 -25.01 12.31 -6.65
N PRO A 84 -23.92 12.97 -7.06
CA PRO A 84 -22.74 13.09 -6.23
C PRO A 84 -23.02 14.04 -5.05
N PRO A 85 -22.24 13.97 -3.96
CA PRO A 85 -22.34 14.93 -2.87
C PRO A 85 -22.18 16.38 -3.36
N PRO A 86 -22.79 17.36 -2.66
CA PRO A 86 -22.54 18.79 -2.87
C PRO A 86 -21.03 19.10 -2.89
N ALA A 87 -20.61 20.11 -3.64
CA ALA A 87 -19.19 20.39 -3.90
C ALA A 87 -18.37 20.59 -2.62
N GLU A 88 -18.95 21.30 -1.66
CA GLU A 88 -18.43 21.58 -0.31
C GLU A 88 -18.26 20.32 0.55
N LEU A 89 -19.05 19.27 0.29
CA LEU A 89 -18.97 18.00 0.99
C LEU A 89 -18.02 17.00 0.31
N ARG A 90 -17.39 17.33 -0.81
CA ARG A 90 -16.42 16.46 -1.49
C ARG A 90 -15.04 16.56 -0.85
N ASN A 91 -14.22 15.52 -0.98
CA ASN A 91 -12.86 15.58 -0.39
C ASN A 91 -11.94 16.55 -1.12
N GLY A 92 -12.18 16.84 -2.40
CA GLY A 92 -11.40 17.82 -3.15
C GLY A 92 -11.61 19.26 -2.70
N ALA A 93 -12.70 19.60 -2.01
CA ALA A 93 -12.95 20.98 -1.57
C ALA A 93 -11.82 21.49 -0.65
N PRO A 94 -11.58 22.80 -0.53
CA PRO A 94 -10.72 23.33 0.54
C PRO A 94 -11.19 22.81 1.90
N VAL A 95 -10.26 22.56 2.82
CA VAL A 95 -10.55 22.20 4.21
C VAL A 95 -10.81 23.47 5.03
N LYS A 96 -10.06 24.53 4.77
CA LYS A 96 -10.19 25.83 5.45
C LYS A 96 -9.88 26.96 4.48
N GLY A 97 -10.76 27.95 4.40
CA GLY A 97 -10.61 29.08 3.48
C GLY A 97 -10.71 28.64 2.02
N GLY A 98 -9.82 29.16 1.19
CA GLY A 98 -9.77 28.89 -0.24
C GLY A 98 -10.70 29.75 -1.08
N PHE A 99 -10.61 29.57 -2.40
CA PHE A 99 -11.43 30.33 -3.34
C PHE A 99 -12.92 29.96 -3.19
N PRO A 100 -13.86 30.92 -3.21
CA PRO A 100 -15.28 30.62 -3.04
C PRO A 100 -15.79 29.64 -4.11
N LEU A 101 -16.38 28.51 -3.69
CA LEU A 101 -16.83 27.46 -4.62
C LEU A 101 -17.84 27.97 -5.66
N LYS A 102 -18.69 28.93 -5.28
CA LYS A 102 -19.65 29.59 -6.17
C LYS A 102 -19.00 30.40 -7.30
N SER A 103 -17.74 30.77 -7.12
CA SER A 103 -16.95 31.54 -8.08
C SER A 103 -16.09 30.62 -8.97
N TYR A 104 -16.19 29.30 -8.81
CA TYR A 104 -15.40 28.37 -9.62
C TYR A 104 -15.81 28.48 -11.09
N PRO A 105 -14.85 28.35 -12.01
CA PRO A 105 -15.16 28.38 -13.44
C PRO A 105 -16.20 27.31 -13.81
N PRO A 106 -17.13 27.60 -14.74
CA PRO A 106 -18.23 26.69 -15.09
C PRO A 106 -17.79 25.34 -15.66
N ASN A 107 -16.54 25.21 -16.12
CA ASN A 107 -15.95 23.95 -16.60
C ASN A 107 -15.17 23.18 -15.52
N VAL A 108 -15.23 23.61 -14.25
CA VAL A 108 -14.44 23.06 -13.16
C VAL A 108 -15.35 22.46 -12.09
N LEU A 109 -15.08 21.22 -11.72
CA LEU A 109 -15.77 20.49 -10.66
C LEU A 109 -14.81 20.18 -9.53
N VAL A 110 -15.28 20.31 -8.28
CA VAL A 110 -14.56 19.77 -7.13
C VAL A 110 -14.51 18.25 -7.21
N ASP A 111 -13.31 17.67 -7.09
CA ASP A 111 -13.06 16.24 -7.13
C ASP A 111 -13.58 15.54 -5.86
N ALA A 112 -14.01 14.29 -5.97
CA ALA A 112 -14.37 13.46 -4.83
C ALA A 112 -13.15 12.98 -4.04
N HIS A 113 -11.96 13.05 -4.63
CA HIS A 113 -10.69 12.66 -4.02
C HIS A 113 -9.83 13.87 -3.68
N ARG A 114 -8.88 13.67 -2.77
CA ARG A 114 -7.86 14.66 -2.41
C ARG A 114 -6.50 13.99 -2.31
N VAL A 115 -5.49 14.56 -2.95
CA VAL A 115 -4.09 14.15 -2.77
C VAL A 115 -3.61 14.56 -1.38
N SER A 116 -2.77 13.73 -0.77
CA SER A 116 -2.34 13.87 0.64
C SER A 116 -1.40 15.03 0.94
N TRP A 117 -0.87 15.68 -0.08
CA TRP A 117 0.05 16.80 0.07
C TRP A 117 -0.61 18.16 -0.16
N LEU A 118 -1.92 18.19 -0.46
CA LEU A 118 -2.61 19.42 -0.86
C LEU A 118 -2.95 20.32 0.35
N PRO A 119 -2.43 21.56 0.41
CA PRO A 119 -2.70 22.49 1.50
C PRO A 119 -4.19 22.78 1.70
N ASP A 120 -4.59 23.04 2.94
CA ASP A 120 -5.99 23.16 3.36
C ASP A 120 -6.81 24.21 2.60
N ASP A 121 -6.19 25.28 2.15
CA ASP A 121 -6.79 26.39 1.40
C ASP A 121 -6.84 26.15 -0.11
N TRP A 122 -6.25 25.06 -0.59
CA TRP A 122 -6.34 24.62 -1.98
C TRP A 122 -7.43 23.57 -2.18
N ALA A 123 -8.07 23.62 -3.35
CA ALA A 123 -8.99 22.58 -3.80
C ALA A 123 -8.34 21.66 -4.83
N GLN A 124 -8.71 20.39 -4.81
CA GLN A 124 -8.52 19.47 -5.93
C GLN A 124 -9.77 19.48 -6.80
N VAL A 125 -9.54 19.68 -8.10
CA VAL A 125 -10.60 19.86 -9.07
C VAL A 125 -10.38 19.02 -10.31
N MET A 126 -11.45 18.82 -11.08
CA MET A 126 -11.44 18.23 -12.40
C MET A 126 -11.96 19.26 -13.41
N LYS A 127 -11.36 19.31 -14.59
CA LYS A 127 -11.86 20.11 -15.72
C LYS A 127 -12.01 19.26 -16.98
N ASN A 128 -12.91 19.67 -17.88
CA ASN A 128 -12.99 19.07 -19.20
C ASN A 128 -11.96 19.67 -20.15
N THR A 129 -11.50 18.88 -21.12
CA THR A 129 -10.38 19.25 -22.00
C THR A 129 -10.74 19.32 -23.48
N GLY A 130 -12.04 19.27 -23.81
CA GLY A 130 -12.53 19.16 -25.19
C GLY A 130 -13.21 17.81 -25.45
N PRO A 131 -12.97 17.13 -26.59
CA PRO A 131 -13.78 16.01 -27.11
C PRO A 131 -13.61 14.68 -26.33
N GLY A 132 -13.62 14.72 -24.99
CA GLY A 132 -13.78 13.53 -24.14
C GLY A 132 -12.82 13.42 -22.95
N GLY A 133 -11.85 14.32 -22.79
CA GLY A 133 -10.84 14.21 -21.74
C GLY A 133 -11.21 14.91 -20.42
N VAL A 134 -10.60 14.43 -19.34
CA VAL A 134 -10.66 15.03 -18.00
C VAL A 134 -9.23 15.34 -17.56
N TYR A 135 -8.97 16.57 -17.12
CA TYR A 135 -7.75 16.91 -16.40
C TYR A 135 -8.03 17.08 -14.91
N HIS A 136 -7.16 16.50 -14.09
CA HIS A 136 -7.07 16.82 -12.68
C HIS A 136 -6.20 18.07 -12.52
N GLY A 137 -6.60 18.95 -11.62
CA GLY A 137 -5.84 20.13 -11.28
C GLY A 137 -6.18 20.61 -9.89
N TRP A 138 -5.71 21.81 -9.57
CA TRP A 138 -5.86 22.40 -8.26
C TRP A 138 -6.21 23.87 -8.36
N MET A 139 -7.12 24.32 -7.51
CA MET A 139 -7.52 25.71 -7.41
C MET A 139 -6.84 26.35 -6.21
N SER A 140 -6.10 27.44 -6.45
CA SER A 140 -5.48 28.23 -5.39
C SER A 140 -6.53 29.03 -4.60
N PRO A 141 -6.17 29.56 -3.42
CA PRO A 141 -7.06 30.44 -2.65
C PRO A 141 -7.48 31.70 -3.42
N GLU A 142 -6.67 32.15 -4.36
CA GLU A 142 -6.92 33.32 -5.22
C GLU A 142 -7.65 32.97 -6.52
N GLY A 143 -8.09 31.71 -6.69
CA GLY A 143 -8.81 31.28 -7.90
C GLY A 143 -7.91 30.98 -9.10
N LYS A 144 -6.60 30.78 -8.90
CA LYS A 144 -5.68 30.36 -9.98
C LYS A 144 -5.68 28.84 -10.13
N PHE A 145 -5.78 28.38 -11.37
CA PHE A 145 -5.77 26.95 -11.70
C PHE A 145 -4.35 26.45 -11.97
N ALA A 146 -3.94 25.36 -11.31
CA ALA A 146 -2.68 24.67 -11.51
C ALA A 146 -2.88 23.21 -11.97
N TYR A 147 -2.01 22.72 -12.87
CA TYR A 147 -2.05 21.34 -13.39
C TYR A 147 -0.99 20.42 -12.80
N HIS A 148 0.00 20.97 -12.10
CA HIS A 148 1.15 20.22 -11.61
C HIS A 148 1.47 20.58 -10.17
N LYS A 149 1.87 19.56 -9.39
CA LYS A 149 2.45 19.74 -8.05
C LYS A 149 3.75 20.53 -8.14
N GLN A 150 4.66 20.11 -9.02
CA GLN A 150 6.03 20.62 -9.16
C GLN A 150 6.45 20.73 -10.64
N GLY A 151 7.61 21.35 -10.89
CA GLY A 151 8.30 21.33 -12.20
C GLY A 151 8.04 22.54 -13.12
N TYR A 152 7.12 23.44 -12.77
CA TYR A 152 6.76 24.62 -13.56
C TYR A 152 6.60 25.86 -12.65
N PRO A 153 6.75 27.10 -13.13
CA PRO A 153 6.58 28.28 -12.27
C PRO A 153 5.13 28.39 -11.78
N GLY A 154 4.16 28.00 -12.63
CA GLY A 154 2.75 27.90 -12.30
C GLY A 154 2.32 26.59 -11.62
N ALA A 155 3.28 25.71 -11.27
CA ALA A 155 2.99 24.58 -10.40
C ALA A 155 2.73 25.07 -8.97
N ILE A 156 2.05 24.26 -8.16
CA ILE A 156 1.67 24.65 -6.79
C ILE A 156 2.91 24.95 -5.94
N GLU A 157 3.92 24.07 -5.97
CA GLU A 157 5.17 24.29 -5.22
C GLU A 157 5.94 25.53 -5.71
N GLY A 158 5.86 25.84 -7.01
CA GLY A 158 6.42 27.06 -7.58
C GLY A 158 5.72 28.32 -7.05
N THR A 159 4.38 28.26 -6.96
CA THR A 159 3.53 29.33 -6.42
C THR A 159 3.79 29.54 -4.92
N LEU A 160 3.91 28.46 -4.15
CA LEU A 160 4.15 28.51 -2.71
C LEU A 160 5.62 28.75 -2.34
N GLY A 161 6.55 28.58 -3.28
CA GLY A 161 7.99 28.73 -3.05
C GLY A 161 8.58 27.68 -2.11
N ARG A 162 7.93 26.53 -1.93
CA ARG A 162 8.38 25.42 -1.07
C ARG A 162 7.86 24.08 -1.57
N LYS A 163 8.54 23.00 -1.17
CA LYS A 163 8.06 21.63 -1.42
C LYS A 163 6.85 21.30 -0.55
N LEU A 164 5.93 20.52 -1.12
CA LEU A 164 4.75 20.01 -0.44
C LEU A 164 4.97 18.56 -0.01
N THR A 165 4.57 18.29 1.22
CA THR A 165 4.74 17.02 1.93
C THR A 165 3.37 16.48 2.37
N VAL A 166 3.34 15.26 2.89
CA VAL A 166 2.10 14.70 3.46
C VAL A 166 1.50 15.57 4.58
N MET A 167 2.35 16.31 5.30
CA MET A 167 1.93 17.15 6.41
C MET A 167 1.07 18.32 5.95
N ASP A 168 1.27 18.78 4.72
CA ASP A 168 0.50 19.88 4.14
C ASP A 168 -0.96 19.49 3.86
N GLY A 169 -1.23 18.22 3.52
CA GLY A 169 -2.58 17.74 3.30
C GLY A 169 -3.15 16.92 4.46
N LEU A 170 -2.54 16.99 5.65
CA LEU A 170 -2.94 16.20 6.81
C LEU A 170 -4.42 16.41 7.17
N ASN A 171 -4.90 17.65 7.26
CA ASN A 171 -6.31 17.88 7.62
C ASN A 171 -7.27 17.41 6.52
N GLY A 172 -6.85 17.46 5.26
CA GLY A 172 -7.58 16.86 4.13
C GLY A 172 -7.70 15.34 4.24
N MET A 173 -6.64 14.66 4.66
CA MET A 173 -6.68 13.23 4.98
C MET A 173 -7.58 12.96 6.19
N MET A 174 -7.45 13.72 7.28
CA MET A 174 -8.30 13.59 8.47
C MET A 174 -9.79 13.75 8.14
N ARG A 175 -10.14 14.70 7.28
CA ARG A 175 -11.53 14.84 6.78
C ARG A 175 -11.98 13.59 6.01
N SER A 176 -11.10 13.01 5.20
CA SER A 176 -11.43 11.80 4.43
C SER A 176 -11.64 10.60 5.36
N ILE A 177 -10.80 10.46 6.40
CA ILE A 177 -10.92 9.40 7.41
C ILE A 177 -12.24 9.53 8.19
N ARG A 178 -12.60 10.74 8.64
CA ARG A 178 -13.90 11.00 9.32
C ARG A 178 -15.13 10.70 8.47
N LYS A 179 -15.01 10.72 7.13
CA LYS A 179 -16.09 10.29 6.24
C LYS A 179 -16.13 8.79 6.06
N ILE A 180 -14.95 8.15 6.05
CA ILE A 180 -14.82 6.69 5.96
C ILE A 180 -15.40 6.05 7.23
N VAL A 181 -15.11 6.61 8.40
CA VAL A 181 -15.68 6.20 9.69
C VAL A 181 -16.43 7.40 10.26
N PRO A 182 -17.74 7.55 10.02
CA PRO A 182 -18.50 8.67 10.57
C PRO A 182 -18.54 8.67 12.10
N PRO A 183 -18.74 9.84 12.74
CA PRO A 183 -19.00 9.90 14.18
C PRO A 183 -20.14 8.95 14.58
N GLY A 184 -19.94 8.14 15.62
CA GLY A 184 -20.91 7.16 16.10
C GLY A 184 -20.94 5.83 15.33
N ALA A 185 -20.21 5.68 14.21
CA ALA A 185 -20.15 4.44 13.45
C ALA A 185 -19.67 3.25 14.31
N ASP A 186 -18.65 3.47 15.13
CA ASP A 186 -18.10 2.47 16.06
C ASP A 186 -19.14 2.02 17.11
N LYS A 187 -19.81 2.97 17.76
CA LYS A 187 -20.85 2.67 18.77
C LYS A 187 -22.00 1.90 18.14
N LYS A 188 -22.46 2.32 16.96
CA LYS A 188 -23.51 1.63 16.21
C LYS A 188 -23.08 0.21 15.84
N PHE A 189 -21.88 0.03 15.31
CA PHE A 189 -21.33 -1.29 14.97
C PHE A 189 -21.27 -2.23 16.18
N LEU A 190 -20.69 -1.78 17.29
CA LEU A 190 -20.60 -2.60 18.51
C LEU A 190 -21.99 -2.93 19.08
N HIS A 191 -22.95 -2.03 18.96
CA HIS A 191 -24.32 -2.28 19.38
C HIS A 191 -25.02 -3.30 18.49
N ASP A 192 -24.92 -3.14 17.17
CA ASP A 192 -25.66 -3.94 16.20
C ASP A 192 -25.08 -5.35 16.04
N CYS A 193 -23.75 -5.49 16.07
CA CYS A 193 -23.06 -6.75 15.74
C CYS A 193 -22.64 -7.59 16.96
N LEU A 194 -22.74 -7.06 18.19
CA LEU A 194 -22.52 -7.83 19.42
C LEU A 194 -23.85 -8.10 20.12
N SER A 195 -24.04 -9.32 20.59
CA SER A 195 -25.15 -9.70 21.45
C SER A 195 -25.09 -9.00 22.82
N PRO A 196 -26.21 -8.94 23.57
CA PRO A 196 -26.19 -8.38 24.93
C PRO A 196 -25.16 -9.00 25.86
N ALA A 197 -24.89 -10.31 25.74
CA ALA A 197 -23.88 -11.01 26.53
C ALA A 197 -22.46 -10.56 26.13
N GLU A 198 -22.17 -10.52 24.83
CA GLU A 198 -20.85 -10.12 24.32
C GLU A 198 -20.54 -8.66 24.64
N ARG A 199 -21.54 -7.77 24.63
CA ARG A 199 -21.36 -6.35 24.98
C ARG A 199 -20.83 -6.13 26.39
N LYS A 200 -21.02 -7.08 27.31
CA LYS A 200 -20.43 -7.04 28.66
C LYS A 200 -18.90 -7.14 28.64
N HIS A 201 -18.32 -7.66 27.55
CA HIS A 201 -16.88 -7.83 27.38
C HIS A 201 -16.23 -6.71 26.57
N ILE A 202 -16.97 -5.68 26.16
CA ILE A 202 -16.39 -4.49 25.53
C ILE A 202 -15.48 -3.79 26.55
N ALA A 203 -14.18 -3.81 26.29
CA ALA A 203 -13.21 -3.13 27.13
C ALA A 203 -13.09 -1.64 26.73
N PRO A 204 -12.81 -0.73 27.69
CA PRO A 204 -12.53 0.68 27.38
C PRO A 204 -11.21 0.82 26.62
N LYS A 205 -10.98 1.94 25.94
CA LYS A 205 -9.78 2.14 25.11
C LYS A 205 -8.46 2.07 25.92
N GLU A 206 -8.52 2.41 27.20
CA GLU A 206 -7.40 2.38 28.15
C GLU A 206 -6.96 0.96 28.50
N ALA A 207 -7.79 -0.05 28.23
CA ALA A 207 -7.46 -1.45 28.45
C ALA A 207 -6.57 -2.05 27.34
N PHE A 208 -6.23 -1.26 26.33
CA PHE A 208 -5.46 -1.71 25.16
C PHE A 208 -4.13 -0.98 25.06
N LEU A 209 -3.11 -1.71 24.62
CA LEU A 209 -1.89 -1.13 24.05
C LEU A 209 -1.93 -1.33 22.54
N PHE A 210 -2.01 -0.22 21.81
CA PHE A 210 -1.95 -0.24 20.34
C PHE A 210 -0.51 -0.03 19.87
N GLY A 211 0.08 -1.08 19.31
CA GLY A 211 1.40 -1.07 18.69
C GLY A 211 1.30 -1.11 17.17
N VAL A 212 1.90 -0.13 16.49
CA VAL A 212 2.05 -0.16 15.02
C VAL A 212 3.47 -0.59 14.69
N VAL A 213 3.62 -1.72 14.01
CA VAL A 213 4.93 -2.27 13.62
C VAL A 213 5.25 -1.82 12.21
N SER A 214 6.37 -1.12 12.06
CA SER A 214 6.68 -0.43 10.80
C SER A 214 8.19 -0.23 10.65
N GLY A 215 8.68 0.04 9.44
CA GLY A 215 10.09 0.30 9.20
C GLY A 215 10.41 0.70 7.76
N LYS A 216 11.30 1.67 7.60
CA LYS A 216 11.82 2.16 6.31
C LYS A 216 10.75 2.70 5.35
N ARG A 217 9.66 3.27 5.88
CA ARG A 217 8.56 3.84 5.08
C ARG A 217 8.32 5.34 5.30
N ALA A 218 8.75 5.90 6.43
CA ALA A 218 8.58 7.33 6.70
C ALA A 218 9.44 8.26 5.81
N ASN A 219 10.42 7.74 5.08
CA ASN A 219 11.26 8.53 4.16
C ASN A 219 10.76 8.54 2.70
N ILE A 220 9.69 7.81 2.39
CA ILE A 220 9.07 7.76 1.06
C ILE A 220 7.64 8.33 1.11
N GLU A 221 7.27 9.15 0.12
CA GLU A 221 5.98 9.86 0.11
C GLU A 221 4.78 8.92 0.20
N SER A 222 4.83 7.75 -0.48
CA SER A 222 3.75 6.75 -0.40
C SER A 222 3.67 6.07 0.97
N GLY A 223 4.80 5.86 1.65
CA GLY A 223 4.83 5.31 3.00
C GLY A 223 4.32 6.32 4.02
N GLN A 224 4.74 7.58 3.92
CA GLN A 224 4.22 8.68 4.72
C GLN A 224 2.69 8.80 4.61
N HIS A 225 2.14 8.73 3.39
CA HIS A 225 0.69 8.72 3.18
C HIS A 225 -0.01 7.61 3.98
N ASP A 226 0.49 6.37 3.86
CA ASP A 226 -0.14 5.21 4.50
C ASP A 226 -0.04 5.27 6.03
N ILE A 227 1.14 5.64 6.54
CA ILE A 227 1.39 5.89 7.96
C ILE A 227 0.40 6.91 8.53
N MET A 228 0.22 8.04 7.83
CA MET A 228 -0.69 9.09 8.29
C MET A 228 -2.16 8.71 8.19
N ILE A 229 -2.54 7.75 7.33
CA ILE A 229 -3.90 7.19 7.34
C ILE A 229 -4.14 6.38 8.61
N VAL A 230 -3.20 5.50 8.99
CA VAL A 230 -3.31 4.70 10.21
C VAL A 230 -3.33 5.61 11.44
N GLU A 231 -2.42 6.57 11.53
CA GLU A 231 -2.39 7.57 12.60
C GLU A 231 -3.71 8.38 12.66
N GLY A 232 -4.27 8.74 11.51
CA GLY A 232 -5.52 9.49 11.45
C GLY A 232 -6.74 8.70 11.96
N HIS A 233 -6.79 7.40 11.70
CA HIS A 233 -7.81 6.50 12.27
C HIS A 233 -7.74 6.46 13.80
N PHE A 234 -6.52 6.42 14.37
CA PHE A 234 -6.34 6.46 15.82
C PHE A 234 -6.68 7.81 16.45
N LYS A 235 -6.23 8.91 15.83
CA LYS A 235 -6.56 10.27 16.27
C LYS A 235 -8.06 10.50 16.35
N GLN A 236 -8.83 9.93 15.42
CA GLN A 236 -10.28 10.06 15.41
C GLN A 236 -10.94 9.49 16.67
N VAL A 237 -10.37 8.42 17.26
CA VAL A 237 -10.89 7.78 18.48
C VAL A 237 -10.11 8.20 19.74
N GLY A 238 -9.28 9.24 19.64
CA GLY A 238 -8.52 9.77 20.76
C GLY A 238 -7.54 8.75 21.35
N ILE A 239 -6.90 7.96 20.48
CA ILE A 239 -5.80 7.06 20.82
C ILE A 239 -4.52 7.58 20.17
N ARG A 240 -3.41 7.45 20.89
CA ARG A 240 -2.07 7.68 20.38
C ARG A 240 -1.33 6.33 20.39
N PRO A 241 -1.20 5.64 19.25
CA PRO A 241 -0.51 4.36 19.19
C PRO A 241 1.00 4.57 19.36
N THR A 242 1.70 3.56 19.87
CA THR A 242 3.16 3.54 19.85
C THR A 242 3.64 2.85 18.58
N TRP A 243 4.56 3.49 17.86
CA TRP A 243 5.14 3.01 16.61
C TRP A 243 6.48 2.32 16.91
N TYR A 244 6.53 1.01 16.66
CA TYR A 244 7.70 0.17 16.89
C TYR A 244 8.46 0.04 15.59
N VAL A 245 9.64 0.68 15.54
CA VAL A 245 10.42 0.82 14.30
C VAL A 245 11.85 0.34 14.47
N ASP A 246 12.54 0.09 13.36
CA ASP A 246 13.98 -0.10 13.39
C ASP A 246 14.72 1.19 13.76
N ALA A 247 15.93 1.05 14.32
CA ALA A 247 16.71 2.18 14.80
C ALA A 247 17.00 3.22 13.70
N GLU A 248 17.17 2.77 12.46
CA GLU A 248 17.46 3.59 11.28
C GLU A 248 16.27 4.49 10.91
N SER A 249 15.05 4.04 11.23
CA SER A 249 13.80 4.72 10.89
C SER A 249 13.32 5.70 11.97
N LEU A 250 13.79 5.59 13.21
CA LEU A 250 13.24 6.30 14.37
C LEU A 250 13.01 7.81 14.13
N GLU A 251 14.04 8.50 13.67
CA GLU A 251 13.99 9.95 13.51
C GLU A 251 13.04 10.39 12.39
N ASP A 252 12.88 9.58 11.33
CA ASP A 252 11.93 9.91 10.26
C ASP A 252 10.48 9.75 10.71
N TYR A 253 10.16 8.80 11.59
CA TYR A 253 8.82 8.67 12.19
C TYR A 253 8.55 9.79 13.19
N LYS A 254 9.53 10.17 14.02
CA LYS A 254 9.40 11.33 14.93
C LYS A 254 9.17 12.64 14.17
N LYS A 255 9.80 12.84 13.00
CA LYS A 255 9.55 14.02 12.14
C LYS A 255 8.10 14.11 11.63
N LEU A 256 7.39 12.98 11.55
CA LEU A 256 5.96 12.95 11.24
C LEU A 256 5.06 13.24 12.47
N GLY A 257 5.66 13.42 13.65
CA GLY A 257 4.96 13.68 14.92
C GLY A 257 4.44 12.41 15.61
N LEU A 258 4.95 11.24 15.25
CA LEU A 258 4.50 9.94 15.77
C LEU A 258 5.18 9.61 17.10
N ASP A 259 4.47 8.88 17.97
CA ASP A 259 5.06 8.30 19.19
C ASP A 259 5.87 7.05 18.81
N ALA A 260 7.10 7.24 18.35
CA ALA A 260 7.94 6.16 17.84
C ALA A 260 9.07 5.78 18.79
N LYS A 261 9.37 4.48 18.87
CA LYS A 261 10.52 3.93 19.59
C LYS A 261 11.17 2.77 18.85
N VAL A 262 12.40 2.43 19.26
CA VAL A 262 13.17 1.35 18.64
C VAL A 262 12.63 0.00 19.11
N GLY A 263 11.98 -0.74 18.22
CA GLY A 263 11.53 -2.12 18.41
C GLY A 263 12.42 -3.16 17.74
N GLY A 264 13.28 -2.74 16.81
CA GLY A 264 14.09 -3.64 15.98
C GLY A 264 13.43 -3.93 14.63
N LYS A 265 13.74 -5.08 14.04
CA LYS A 265 13.09 -5.55 12.80
C LYS A 265 11.70 -6.14 13.11
N LEU A 266 11.03 -6.71 12.10
CA LEU A 266 9.67 -7.26 12.19
C LEU A 266 9.42 -8.07 13.47
N THR A 267 10.03 -9.24 13.63
CA THR A 267 9.78 -10.12 14.78
C THR A 267 10.15 -9.50 16.14
N PRO A 268 11.34 -8.90 16.33
CA PRO A 268 11.67 -8.21 17.57
C PRO A 268 10.68 -7.08 17.93
N ALA A 269 10.25 -6.30 16.94
CA ALA A 269 9.30 -5.21 17.16
C ALA A 269 7.94 -5.74 17.63
N ARG A 270 7.43 -6.81 16.99
CA ARG A 270 6.19 -7.48 17.43
C ARG A 270 6.28 -8.00 18.86
N ASN A 271 7.34 -8.75 19.18
CA ASN A 271 7.54 -9.24 20.54
C ASN A 271 7.62 -8.11 21.57
N MET A 272 8.25 -6.99 21.23
CA MET A 272 8.30 -5.82 22.12
C MET A 272 6.90 -5.22 22.37
N VAL A 273 6.00 -5.22 21.38
CA VAL A 273 4.60 -4.80 21.60
C VAL A 273 3.94 -5.71 22.64
N LEU A 274 4.07 -7.03 22.47
CA LEU A 274 3.51 -8.03 23.38
C LEU A 274 4.08 -7.89 24.80
N ASP A 275 5.40 -7.68 24.91
CA ASP A 275 6.09 -7.53 26.19
C ASP A 275 5.67 -6.25 26.92
N ASP A 276 5.54 -5.12 26.22
CA ASP A 276 5.06 -3.87 26.81
C ASP A 276 3.61 -3.97 27.27
N ALA A 277 2.76 -4.64 26.47
CA ALA A 277 1.37 -4.86 26.79
C ALA A 277 1.23 -5.75 28.03
N GLN A 278 1.97 -6.87 28.09
CA GLN A 278 2.01 -7.75 29.25
C GLN A 278 2.52 -7.02 30.50
N LYS A 279 3.61 -6.24 30.39
CA LYS A 279 4.16 -5.47 31.51
C LYS A 279 3.15 -4.49 32.11
N LYS A 280 2.27 -3.92 31.27
CA LYS A 280 1.21 -3.01 31.69
C LYS A 280 -0.12 -3.71 31.98
N ASN A 281 -0.18 -5.04 31.84
CA ASN A 281 -1.39 -5.84 31.90
C ASN A 281 -2.51 -5.29 30.99
N LEU A 282 -2.16 -4.89 29.76
CA LEU A 282 -3.07 -4.39 28.74
C LEU A 282 -3.20 -5.40 27.60
N VAL A 283 -4.35 -5.40 26.93
CA VAL A 283 -4.55 -6.18 25.72
C VAL A 283 -3.67 -5.63 24.60
N ALA A 284 -2.83 -6.48 24.01
CA ALA A 284 -1.98 -6.08 22.90
C ALA A 284 -2.81 -6.03 21.62
N VAL A 285 -2.71 -4.92 20.88
CA VAL A 285 -3.25 -4.80 19.53
C VAL A 285 -2.12 -4.39 18.59
N GLU A 286 -1.75 -5.31 17.71
CA GLU A 286 -0.71 -5.06 16.71
C GLU A 286 -1.32 -4.76 15.35
N ILE A 287 -0.79 -3.72 14.69
CA ILE A 287 -1.33 -3.18 13.44
C ILE A 287 -0.20 -2.92 12.43
N SER A 288 -0.43 -3.27 11.17
CA SER A 288 0.41 -2.86 10.03
C SER A 288 0.17 -1.40 9.63
N ASP A 289 1.23 -0.72 9.20
CA ASP A 289 1.25 0.70 8.86
C ASP A 289 0.64 1.06 7.49
N ASP A 290 0.04 0.11 6.80
CA ASP A 290 -0.56 0.28 5.47
C ASP A 290 -2.06 -0.04 5.41
N ILE A 291 -2.70 -0.22 6.56
CA ILE A 291 -4.13 -0.46 6.64
C ILE A 291 -4.87 0.85 6.37
N SER A 292 -5.69 0.84 5.32
CA SER A 292 -6.54 1.97 4.98
C SER A 292 -7.93 1.90 5.60
N LYS A 293 -8.47 0.69 5.84
CA LYS A 293 -9.84 0.46 6.35
C LYS A 293 -9.96 -0.88 7.07
N TRP A 294 -10.79 -0.92 8.11
CA TRP A 294 -11.36 -2.13 8.72
C TRP A 294 -12.81 -2.23 8.29
N ILE A 295 -13.16 -3.31 7.58
CA ILE A 295 -14.49 -3.47 6.99
C ILE A 295 -15.10 -4.76 7.49
N TYR A 296 -16.29 -4.66 8.10
CA TYR A 296 -17.09 -5.79 8.54
C TYR A 296 -18.37 -5.89 7.69
N TYR A 297 -18.71 -7.11 7.27
CA TYR A 297 -19.95 -7.42 6.57
C TYR A 297 -20.90 -8.15 7.50
N ASP A 298 -22.02 -7.50 7.83
CA ASP A 298 -23.03 -8.06 8.73
C ASP A 298 -24.01 -8.93 7.95
N CYS A 299 -23.74 -10.23 7.95
CA CYS A 299 -24.55 -11.21 7.24
C CYS A 299 -24.31 -12.62 7.79
N GLY A 300 -25.37 -13.42 7.76
CA GLY A 300 -25.29 -14.85 8.01
C GLY A 300 -24.35 -15.59 7.05
N LYS A 301 -24.06 -16.85 7.37
CA LYS A 301 -23.26 -17.72 6.49
C LYS A 301 -23.96 -17.87 5.14
N GLN A 302 -23.26 -17.54 4.06
CA GLN A 302 -23.72 -17.80 2.70
C GLN A 302 -23.08 -19.10 2.20
N SER A 303 -23.82 -19.86 1.38
CA SER A 303 -23.30 -21.09 0.77
C SER A 303 -23.03 -20.88 -0.71
N TYR A 304 -21.78 -21.10 -1.10
CA TYR A 304 -21.32 -21.09 -2.49
C TYR A 304 -20.78 -22.45 -2.90
N VAL A 305 -21.22 -23.52 -2.23
CA VAL A 305 -20.85 -24.90 -2.62
C VAL A 305 -21.31 -25.15 -4.05
N GLY A 306 -20.41 -25.66 -4.90
CA GLY A 306 -20.68 -25.91 -6.32
C GLY A 306 -20.40 -24.73 -7.25
N GLU A 307 -20.18 -23.51 -6.72
CA GLU A 307 -19.85 -22.35 -7.54
C GLU A 307 -18.41 -22.44 -8.08
N LYS A 308 -18.25 -22.16 -9.38
CA LYS A 308 -16.94 -22.21 -10.08
C LYS A 308 -16.22 -20.87 -10.10
N ASP A 309 -16.95 -19.78 -9.85
CA ASP A 309 -16.43 -18.41 -9.83
C ASP A 309 -17.07 -17.58 -8.70
N PHE A 310 -16.66 -16.31 -8.58
CA PHE A 310 -17.16 -15.41 -7.53
C PHE A 310 -18.37 -14.57 -7.96
N LYS A 311 -19.01 -14.82 -9.12
CA LYS A 311 -20.07 -13.94 -9.62
C LYS A 311 -21.28 -13.90 -8.69
N LYS A 312 -21.73 -15.06 -8.22
CA LYS A 312 -22.82 -15.16 -7.25
C LYS A 312 -22.48 -14.44 -5.96
N ALA A 313 -21.34 -14.74 -5.36
CA ALA A 313 -20.88 -14.09 -4.13
C ALA A 313 -20.73 -12.56 -4.29
N ASN A 314 -20.23 -12.08 -5.43
CA ASN A 314 -20.14 -10.65 -5.74
C ASN A 314 -21.50 -9.98 -5.89
N ARG A 315 -22.49 -10.68 -6.47
CA ARG A 315 -23.87 -10.19 -6.55
C ARG A 315 -24.50 -10.17 -5.17
N ASP A 316 -24.31 -11.23 -4.39
CA ASP A 316 -24.91 -11.36 -3.06
C ASP A 316 -24.27 -10.38 -2.04
N LEU A 317 -23.08 -9.84 -2.32
CA LEU A 317 -22.50 -8.70 -1.60
C LEU A 317 -23.29 -7.39 -1.79
N LEU A 318 -24.03 -7.25 -2.89
CA LEU A 318 -24.81 -6.05 -3.16
C LEU A 318 -25.98 -6.00 -2.16
N GLY A 319 -25.98 -4.97 -1.31
CA GLY A 319 -27.00 -4.78 -0.29
C GLY A 319 -26.69 -5.39 1.08
N VAL A 320 -25.58 -6.13 1.22
CA VAL A 320 -25.14 -6.59 2.55
C VAL A 320 -24.75 -5.38 3.41
N PRO A 321 -25.31 -5.23 4.63
CA PRO A 321 -24.89 -4.17 5.53
C PRO A 321 -23.38 -4.24 5.79
N LYS A 322 -22.73 -3.09 5.58
CA LYS A 322 -21.27 -2.95 5.68
C LYS A 322 -20.94 -1.90 6.74
N HIS A 323 -20.09 -2.27 7.67
CA HIS A 323 -19.56 -1.38 8.69
C HIS A 323 -18.10 -1.09 8.36
N VAL A 324 -17.75 0.19 8.24
CA VAL A 324 -16.36 0.63 8.20
C VAL A 324 -16.08 1.29 9.55
N VAL A 325 -15.12 0.74 10.28
CA VAL A 325 -14.92 1.03 11.71
C VAL A 325 -13.50 1.45 12.00
N SER A 326 -13.29 2.07 13.16
CA SER A 326 -11.94 2.39 13.64
C SER A 326 -11.17 1.13 14.07
N PRO A 327 -9.82 1.21 14.21
CA PRO A 327 -9.03 0.14 14.81
C PRO A 327 -9.45 -0.19 16.25
N LEU A 328 -9.95 0.79 17.02
CA LEU A 328 -10.45 0.56 18.37
C LEU A 328 -11.69 -0.31 18.37
N ALA A 329 -12.71 0.04 17.58
CA ALA A 329 -13.94 -0.74 17.51
C ALA A 329 -13.71 -2.14 16.94
N ALA A 330 -12.80 -2.27 15.96
CA ALA A 330 -12.37 -3.58 15.47
C ALA A 330 -11.74 -4.42 16.61
N ALA A 331 -10.84 -3.84 17.41
CA ALA A 331 -10.19 -4.53 18.51
C ALA A 331 -11.18 -4.90 19.64
N GLN A 332 -12.06 -3.96 20.01
CA GLN A 332 -13.12 -4.19 20.99
C GLN A 332 -14.07 -5.30 20.56
N PHE A 333 -14.48 -5.31 19.29
CA PHE A 333 -15.33 -6.36 18.74
C PHE A 333 -14.65 -7.73 18.81
N VAL A 334 -13.41 -7.84 18.32
CA VAL A 334 -12.65 -9.10 18.35
C VAL A 334 -12.44 -9.58 19.79
N LEU A 335 -12.04 -8.69 20.71
CA LEU A 335 -11.84 -9.03 22.11
C LEU A 335 -13.13 -9.48 22.80
N ALA A 336 -14.24 -8.78 22.57
CA ALA A 336 -15.54 -9.13 23.14
C ALA A 336 -15.98 -10.53 22.68
N LYS A 337 -15.80 -10.83 21.39
CA LYS A 337 -16.06 -12.18 20.85
C LYS A 337 -15.11 -13.22 21.44
N MET A 338 -13.81 -12.93 21.59
CA MET A 338 -12.84 -13.85 22.21
C MET A 338 -13.25 -14.21 23.64
N ARG A 339 -13.56 -13.21 24.45
CA ARG A 339 -13.91 -13.41 25.88
C ARG A 339 -15.26 -14.10 26.09
N SER A 340 -16.16 -13.98 25.11
CA SER A 340 -17.47 -14.64 25.13
C SER A 340 -17.43 -16.05 24.54
N ASP A 341 -16.37 -16.41 23.82
CA ASP A 341 -16.24 -17.73 23.23
C ASP A 341 -15.99 -18.79 24.31
N PRO A 342 -16.65 -19.96 24.26
CA PRO A 342 -16.43 -21.04 25.23
C PRO A 342 -14.97 -21.51 25.30
N GLY A 343 -14.24 -21.44 24.19
CA GLY A 343 -12.82 -21.80 24.13
C GLY A 343 -11.87 -20.76 24.70
N LYS A 344 -12.37 -19.56 25.06
CA LYS A 344 -11.61 -18.42 25.60
C LYS A 344 -10.25 -18.20 24.90
N PRO A 345 -10.22 -18.06 23.56
CA PRO A 345 -8.98 -17.88 22.81
C PRO A 345 -8.21 -16.65 23.28
N HIS A 346 -6.90 -16.78 23.37
CA HIS A 346 -5.99 -15.70 23.79
C HIS A 346 -5.43 -14.88 22.61
N LEU A 347 -5.72 -15.30 21.38
CA LEU A 347 -5.39 -14.58 20.15
C LEU A 347 -6.62 -14.50 19.25
N GLY A 348 -6.94 -13.29 18.82
CA GLY A 348 -7.97 -13.03 17.83
C GLY A 348 -7.47 -12.13 16.70
N GLY A 349 -8.14 -12.19 15.56
CA GLY A 349 -7.76 -11.38 14.40
C GLY A 349 -8.78 -11.47 13.29
N VAL A 350 -8.37 -11.06 12.10
CA VAL A 350 -9.29 -10.83 10.97
C VAL A 350 -8.89 -11.65 9.74
N TYR A 351 -9.73 -11.63 8.71
CA TYR A 351 -9.51 -12.39 7.50
C TYR A 351 -8.33 -11.86 6.68
N PRO A 352 -7.42 -12.72 6.18
CA PRO A 352 -6.15 -12.32 5.56
C PRO A 352 -6.26 -11.84 4.12
N THR A 353 -7.47 -11.52 3.64
CA THR A 353 -7.71 -11.13 2.23
C THR A 353 -8.85 -10.14 2.14
N SER A 354 -8.70 -9.18 1.23
CA SER A 354 -9.71 -8.16 0.90
C SER A 354 -10.81 -8.67 -0.04
N ASN A 355 -10.77 -9.96 -0.41
CA ASN A 355 -11.81 -10.55 -1.25
C ASN A 355 -13.07 -10.87 -0.41
N ALA A 356 -13.97 -9.91 -0.39
CA ALA A 356 -15.26 -10.00 0.30
C ALA A 356 -16.11 -11.21 -0.16
N ALA A 357 -15.98 -11.70 -1.40
CA ALA A 357 -16.74 -12.87 -1.83
C ALA A 357 -16.31 -14.15 -1.10
N ILE A 358 -15.01 -14.28 -0.81
CA ILE A 358 -14.48 -15.44 -0.08
C ILE A 358 -14.94 -15.39 1.38
N THR A 359 -14.98 -14.19 1.98
CA THR A 359 -15.38 -14.04 3.38
C THR A 359 -16.78 -14.59 3.57
N LEU A 360 -17.75 -14.16 2.76
CA LEU A 360 -19.17 -14.55 2.83
C LEU A 360 -19.39 -16.08 2.85
N GLY A 361 -18.56 -16.84 2.14
CA GLY A 361 -18.66 -18.30 2.07
C GLY A 361 -18.18 -19.03 3.33
N GLN A 362 -17.49 -18.35 4.23
CA GLN A 362 -17.02 -18.90 5.51
C GLN A 362 -18.03 -18.66 6.63
N SER A 363 -17.94 -19.45 7.71
CA SER A 363 -18.57 -19.09 8.99
C SER A 363 -18.02 -17.75 9.48
N GLU A 364 -18.79 -17.00 10.27
CA GLU A 364 -18.32 -15.70 10.79
C GLU A 364 -17.01 -15.84 11.57
N PHE A 365 -16.91 -16.88 12.40
CA PHE A 365 -15.72 -17.18 13.19
C PHE A 365 -15.09 -18.52 12.84
N SER A 366 -13.78 -18.62 13.05
CA SER A 366 -13.00 -19.85 12.92
C SER A 366 -11.97 -19.97 14.05
N ARG A 367 -11.80 -21.19 14.57
CA ARG A 367 -11.06 -21.43 15.83
C ARG A 367 -9.65 -22.01 15.71
N GLN A 368 -9.27 -22.43 14.51
CA GLN A 368 -7.98 -23.11 14.24
C GLN A 368 -7.36 -22.65 12.91
N HIS A 369 -7.70 -21.43 12.49
CA HIS A 369 -7.29 -20.89 11.20
C HIS A 369 -6.25 -19.79 11.38
N PHE A 370 -5.37 -19.67 10.38
CA PHE A 370 -4.34 -18.64 10.27
C PHE A 370 -4.88 -17.22 10.49
N ILE A 371 -4.27 -16.49 11.43
CA ILE A 371 -4.45 -15.05 11.65
C ILE A 371 -3.23 -14.32 11.08
N LEU A 372 -3.47 -13.40 10.16
CA LEU A 372 -2.43 -12.59 9.53
C LEU A 372 -1.92 -11.52 10.48
N GLY A 373 -0.60 -11.30 10.50
CA GLY A 373 0.04 -10.32 11.39
C GLY A 373 -0.20 -8.85 11.06
N ASP A 374 -1.17 -8.52 10.19
CA ASP A 374 -1.53 -7.14 9.85
C ASP A 374 -2.45 -6.51 10.89
N PHE A 375 -3.34 -7.29 11.50
CA PHE A 375 -4.20 -6.84 12.60
C PHE A 375 -4.60 -8.02 13.48
N PHE A 376 -4.19 -8.00 14.74
CA PHE A 376 -4.60 -8.98 15.73
C PHE A 376 -4.69 -8.39 17.14
N VAL A 377 -5.37 -9.12 18.01
CA VAL A 377 -5.62 -8.81 19.42
C VAL A 377 -5.14 -9.98 20.26
N ALA A 378 -4.29 -9.74 21.24
CA ALA A 378 -3.76 -10.77 22.12
C ALA A 378 -3.94 -10.41 23.61
N GLU A 379 -4.39 -11.37 24.41
CA GLU A 379 -4.51 -11.21 25.86
C GLU A 379 -3.12 -11.12 26.51
N PRO A 380 -2.91 -10.23 27.50
CA PRO A 380 -1.60 -10.05 28.15
C PRO A 380 -1.11 -11.29 28.90
N SER A 381 -2.03 -12.19 29.26
CA SER A 381 -1.72 -13.46 29.92
C SER A 381 -1.14 -14.51 28.97
N SER A 382 -1.16 -14.29 27.65
CA SER A 382 -0.59 -15.24 26.70
C SER A 382 0.95 -15.25 26.78
N PRO A 383 1.58 -16.43 27.00
CA PRO A 383 3.03 -16.55 27.01
C PRO A 383 3.62 -16.63 25.60
N CYS A 384 2.79 -16.80 24.57
CA CYS A 384 3.24 -16.99 23.20
C CYS A 384 3.97 -15.75 22.66
N ARG A 385 5.04 -15.98 21.90
CA ARG A 385 5.86 -14.97 21.23
C ARG A 385 6.14 -15.39 19.79
N PHE A 386 6.46 -14.41 18.96
CA PHE A 386 6.97 -14.67 17.61
C PHE A 386 8.38 -15.25 17.71
N ASP A 387 8.65 -16.27 16.90
CA ASP A 387 9.97 -16.89 16.83
C ASP A 387 11.03 -15.96 16.21
N PRO A 388 12.09 -15.58 16.94
CA PRO A 388 13.14 -14.71 16.42
C PRO A 388 13.95 -15.31 15.26
N GLU A 389 13.92 -16.63 15.05
CA GLU A 389 14.55 -17.27 13.89
C GLU A 389 13.74 -17.04 12.60
N MET A 390 12.46 -16.71 12.73
CA MET A 390 11.58 -16.41 11.61
C MET A 390 11.72 -14.97 11.15
N SER A 391 11.82 -14.84 9.83
CA SER A 391 12.00 -13.57 9.12
C SER A 391 10.84 -13.25 8.17
N LEU A 392 10.05 -14.27 7.84
CA LEU A 392 8.81 -14.22 7.07
C LEU A 392 7.90 -15.32 7.60
N LYS A 393 6.58 -15.19 7.44
CA LYS A 393 5.59 -16.22 7.88
C LYS A 393 5.58 -16.44 9.39
N GLU A 394 6.14 -15.52 10.15
CA GLU A 394 6.17 -15.50 11.62
C GLU A 394 4.76 -15.51 12.23
N ASP A 395 3.78 -14.99 11.51
CA ASP A 395 2.36 -15.00 11.86
C ASP A 395 1.72 -16.40 11.79
N TYR A 396 2.20 -17.27 10.91
CA TYR A 396 1.76 -18.67 10.88
C TYR A 396 2.23 -19.43 12.12
N ASP A 397 3.50 -19.25 12.51
CA ASP A 397 4.06 -19.84 13.72
C ASP A 397 3.35 -19.30 14.96
N TYR A 398 3.17 -17.98 15.05
CA TYR A 398 2.48 -17.33 16.15
C TYR A 398 1.01 -17.78 16.29
N THR A 399 0.32 -18.00 15.17
CA THR A 399 -1.02 -18.62 15.21
C THR A 399 -0.94 -20.05 15.75
N CYS A 400 -0.02 -20.87 15.24
CA CYS A 400 0.11 -22.27 15.65
C CYS A 400 0.48 -22.41 17.14
N SER A 401 1.35 -21.54 17.65
CA SER A 401 1.72 -21.53 19.06
C SER A 401 0.52 -21.24 19.97
N HIS A 402 -0.38 -20.34 19.57
CA HIS A 402 -1.64 -20.12 20.30
C HIS A 402 -2.59 -21.30 20.23
N VAL A 403 -2.77 -21.92 19.06
CA VAL A 403 -3.64 -23.11 18.95
C VAL A 403 -3.06 -24.27 19.79
N LYS A 404 -1.73 -24.42 19.83
CA LYS A 404 -1.07 -25.42 20.67
C LYS A 404 -1.22 -25.13 22.16
N GLN A 405 -1.00 -23.88 22.58
CA GLN A 405 -0.99 -23.46 23.99
C GLN A 405 -2.39 -23.38 24.59
N HIS A 406 -3.35 -22.81 23.84
CA HIS A 406 -4.67 -22.44 24.33
C HIS A 406 -5.80 -23.25 23.68
N GLY A 407 -5.47 -24.22 22.82
CA GLY A 407 -6.43 -25.06 22.10
C GLY A 407 -7.14 -24.40 20.93
N CYS A 408 -7.21 -23.06 20.90
CA CYS A 408 -7.84 -22.30 19.82
C CYS A 408 -7.33 -20.86 19.68
N VAL A 409 -7.70 -20.26 18.56
CA VAL A 409 -7.63 -18.82 18.25
C VAL A 409 -9.03 -18.33 17.85
N LEU A 410 -9.24 -17.03 17.62
CA LEU A 410 -10.50 -16.52 17.05
C LEU A 410 -10.25 -15.65 15.82
N ARG A 411 -10.48 -16.19 14.63
CA ARG A 411 -10.47 -15.39 13.41
C ARG A 411 -11.87 -14.94 13.03
N CYS A 412 -12.10 -13.64 12.96
CA CYS A 412 -13.29 -13.05 12.35
C CYS A 412 -13.15 -13.05 10.83
N ASN A 413 -13.84 -13.98 10.17
CA ASN A 413 -13.82 -14.10 8.71
C ASN A 413 -14.65 -13.00 8.02
N ARG A 414 -15.57 -12.33 8.74
CA ARG A 414 -16.42 -11.25 8.20
C ARG A 414 -15.77 -9.87 8.25
N MET A 415 -14.68 -9.73 9.00
CA MET A 415 -13.86 -8.53 9.02
C MET A 415 -12.64 -8.73 8.15
N PHE A 416 -12.34 -7.78 7.28
CA PHE A 416 -11.07 -7.75 6.55
C PHE A 416 -10.48 -6.34 6.48
N LEU A 417 -9.23 -6.32 6.04
CA LEU A 417 -8.44 -5.12 5.94
C LEU A 417 -8.28 -4.71 4.49
N SER A 418 -8.41 -3.41 4.23
CA SER A 418 -7.95 -2.82 2.97
C SER A 418 -6.48 -2.46 3.11
N VAL A 419 -5.60 -3.40 2.76
CA VAL A 419 -4.13 -3.30 2.88
C VAL A 419 -3.45 -3.42 1.52
N LYS A 420 -2.24 -2.86 1.42
CA LYS A 420 -1.37 -2.99 0.25
C LYS A 420 -0.30 -4.07 0.41
N HIS A 421 -0.20 -4.69 1.59
CA HIS A 421 0.90 -5.50 2.14
C HIS A 421 1.74 -6.33 1.15
N ALA A 422 1.16 -6.83 0.05
CA ALA A 422 1.87 -7.57 -0.98
C ALA A 422 2.68 -6.71 -1.97
N THR A 423 2.43 -5.40 -2.04
CA THR A 423 2.95 -4.47 -3.07
C THR A 423 3.69 -3.27 -2.48
N ASN A 424 3.79 -3.16 -1.16
CA ASN A 424 4.47 -2.04 -0.51
C ASN A 424 5.98 -2.07 -0.73
N ALA A 425 6.56 -0.90 -0.89
CA ALA A 425 8.00 -0.72 -0.74
C ALA A 425 8.36 -0.73 0.76
N GLY A 426 9.41 -1.47 1.13
CA GLY A 426 9.86 -1.60 2.51
C GLY A 426 9.22 -2.77 3.27
N GLY A 427 9.32 -2.75 4.60
CA GLY A 427 8.72 -3.75 5.49
C GLY A 427 9.09 -5.21 5.15
N ALA A 428 8.14 -6.13 5.32
CA ALA A 428 8.32 -7.55 5.03
C ALA A 428 8.64 -7.83 3.55
N VAL A 429 8.22 -6.97 2.62
CA VAL A 429 8.54 -7.11 1.19
C VAL A 429 10.04 -6.95 0.95
N ALA A 430 10.73 -6.09 1.71
CA ALA A 430 12.17 -5.92 1.61
C ALA A 430 12.98 -7.14 2.08
N ALA A 431 12.37 -8.03 2.88
CA ALA A 431 12.98 -9.28 3.32
C ALA A 431 12.81 -10.43 2.31
N ARG A 432 11.96 -10.28 1.29
CA ARG A 432 11.76 -11.28 0.25
C ARG A 432 12.88 -11.20 -0.78
N ASP A 433 13.46 -12.33 -1.11
CA ASP A 433 14.34 -12.41 -2.26
C ASP A 433 13.55 -12.69 -3.54
N GLN A 434 14.11 -12.34 -4.70
CA GLN A 434 13.44 -12.50 -5.99
C GLN A 434 13.14 -13.96 -6.36
N HIS A 435 13.77 -14.93 -5.67
CA HIS A 435 13.71 -16.35 -5.99
C HIS A 435 12.97 -17.18 -4.93
N GLY A 436 12.34 -16.55 -3.93
CA GLY A 436 11.60 -17.19 -2.86
C GLY A 436 12.43 -18.04 -1.89
N ALA A 437 13.77 -17.90 -1.84
CA ALA A 437 14.62 -18.75 -1.00
C ALA A 437 14.36 -18.52 0.49
N LYS A 438 14.18 -17.26 0.89
CA LYS A 438 13.84 -16.88 2.25
C LYS A 438 12.46 -17.42 2.64
N GLU A 439 11.45 -17.35 1.76
CA GLU A 439 10.18 -18.01 2.03
C GLU A 439 10.34 -19.52 2.24
N ARG A 440 11.09 -20.22 1.39
CA ARG A 440 11.32 -21.66 1.54
C ARG A 440 12.00 -22.04 2.86
N VAL A 441 12.97 -21.25 3.31
CA VAL A 441 13.61 -21.46 4.62
C VAL A 441 12.59 -21.33 5.76
N ASN A 442 11.77 -20.27 5.77
CA ASN A 442 10.76 -20.11 6.82
C ASN A 442 9.67 -21.19 6.72
N ILE A 443 9.32 -21.66 5.53
CA ILE A 443 8.40 -22.80 5.34
C ILE A 443 9.01 -24.10 5.88
N ALA A 444 10.32 -24.32 5.75
CA ALA A 444 10.99 -25.48 6.33
C ALA A 444 10.91 -25.44 7.87
N ILE A 445 11.23 -24.29 8.48
CA ILE A 445 11.10 -24.07 9.93
C ILE A 445 9.66 -24.37 10.39
N LEU A 446 8.65 -23.86 9.66
CA LEU A 446 7.24 -24.14 9.97
C LEU A 446 6.88 -25.62 9.91
N ASN A 447 7.40 -26.37 8.93
CA ASN A 447 7.12 -27.80 8.81
C ASN A 447 7.83 -28.63 9.87
N GLU A 448 9.02 -28.20 10.30
CA GLU A 448 9.75 -28.83 11.39
C GLU A 448 9.04 -28.63 12.72
N LYS A 449 8.64 -27.39 13.03
CA LYS A 449 7.91 -27.05 14.27
C LYS A 449 6.50 -27.62 14.32
N TRP A 450 5.80 -27.63 13.18
CA TRP A 450 4.38 -27.95 13.08
C TRP A 450 4.14 -29.05 12.04
N PRO A 451 4.64 -30.29 12.27
CA PRO A 451 4.58 -31.36 11.28
C PRO A 451 3.14 -31.67 10.89
N GLY A 452 2.88 -31.66 9.57
CA GLY A 452 1.58 -31.96 8.96
C GLY A 452 0.60 -30.78 8.88
N VAL A 453 0.91 -29.61 9.48
CA VAL A 453 0.04 -28.43 9.48
C VAL A 453 0.07 -27.67 8.16
N PHE A 454 1.23 -27.58 7.52
CA PHE A 454 1.42 -26.74 6.34
C PHE A 454 1.47 -27.54 5.05
N ARG A 455 0.84 -27.01 4.00
CA ARG A 455 0.90 -27.54 2.64
C ARG A 455 1.15 -26.43 1.65
N ILE A 456 2.03 -26.66 0.67
CA ILE A 456 2.29 -25.71 -0.41
C ILE A 456 0.98 -25.40 -1.16
N ASN A 457 0.73 -24.11 -1.40
CA ASN A 457 -0.46 -23.64 -2.10
C ASN A 457 -0.30 -23.80 -3.61
N THR A 458 -0.71 -24.94 -4.16
CA THR A 458 -0.61 -25.25 -5.60
C THR A 458 -1.58 -24.46 -6.49
N ARG A 459 -2.52 -23.69 -5.91
CA ARG A 459 -3.54 -22.96 -6.68
C ARG A 459 -3.02 -21.66 -7.31
N ARG A 460 -1.93 -21.07 -6.78
CA ARG A 460 -1.34 -19.84 -7.33
C ARG A 460 -0.21 -20.16 -8.31
N LYS A 461 -0.54 -20.16 -9.61
CA LYS A 461 0.44 -20.30 -10.70
C LYS A 461 1.44 -19.14 -10.61
N GLY A 462 2.72 -19.43 -10.38
CA GLY A 462 3.80 -18.43 -10.26
C GLY A 462 4.33 -18.19 -8.84
N ALA A 463 3.70 -18.75 -7.81
CA ALA A 463 4.15 -18.71 -6.41
C ALA A 463 4.36 -20.13 -5.85
N SER A 464 4.69 -21.09 -6.73
CA SER A 464 4.44 -22.53 -6.54
C SER A 464 5.21 -23.22 -5.42
N ASP A 465 6.01 -22.50 -4.64
CA ASP A 465 6.76 -23.00 -3.48
C ASP A 465 6.94 -21.97 -2.34
N SER A 466 6.39 -20.75 -2.46
CA SER A 466 6.58 -19.66 -1.49
C SER A 466 5.33 -19.32 -0.67
N GLU A 467 4.20 -19.96 -0.98
CA GLU A 467 2.96 -19.85 -0.24
C GLU A 467 2.51 -21.19 0.34
N VAL A 468 2.00 -21.14 1.56
CA VAL A 468 1.47 -22.29 2.29
C VAL A 468 0.01 -22.06 2.67
N THR A 469 -0.70 -23.17 2.84
CA THR A 469 -2.00 -23.24 3.49
C THR A 469 -1.82 -23.91 4.84
N MET A 470 -2.46 -23.35 5.87
CA MET A 470 -2.45 -23.89 7.24
C MET A 470 -3.69 -24.75 7.46
N ASN A 471 -3.51 -25.97 7.95
CA ASN A 471 -4.59 -26.84 8.43
C ASN A 471 -4.17 -27.54 9.74
N TRP A 472 -4.66 -27.03 10.86
CA TRP A 472 -4.32 -27.55 12.19
C TRP A 472 -4.69 -29.02 12.41
N SER A 473 -5.74 -29.54 11.77
CA SER A 473 -6.15 -30.95 11.90
C SER A 473 -5.09 -31.96 11.40
N GLY A 474 -4.07 -31.46 10.69
CA GLY A 474 -2.91 -32.21 10.22
C GLY A 474 -1.79 -32.33 11.25
N TYR A 475 -1.83 -31.57 12.35
CA TYR A 475 -0.75 -31.56 13.34
C TYR A 475 -0.49 -32.95 13.92
N GLY A 476 0.78 -33.36 13.95
CA GLY A 476 1.21 -34.65 14.48
C GLY A 476 0.87 -35.85 13.58
N LYS A 477 0.08 -35.65 12.52
CA LYS A 477 -0.03 -36.66 11.47
C LYS A 477 1.26 -36.58 10.69
N THR A 478 2.17 -37.52 10.97
CA THR A 478 3.24 -37.85 10.04
C THR A 478 2.53 -38.16 8.73
N THR A 479 2.56 -37.20 7.82
CA THR A 479 2.26 -37.54 6.45
C THR A 479 3.34 -38.54 6.10
N SER A 480 2.99 -39.83 6.10
CA SER A 480 3.58 -40.82 5.20
C SER A 480 3.27 -40.41 3.76
N GLY A 481 3.56 -39.14 3.43
CA GLY A 481 3.76 -38.72 2.08
C GLY A 481 4.84 -39.63 1.53
N PRO A 482 4.75 -39.99 0.24
CA PRO A 482 5.75 -40.85 -0.37
C PRO A 482 7.12 -40.32 0.02
N ALA A 483 7.93 -41.18 0.66
CA ALA A 483 9.29 -40.86 1.07
C ALA A 483 9.91 -40.00 -0.04
N PRO A 484 10.53 -38.83 0.27
CA PRO A 484 11.13 -37.98 -0.75
C PRO A 484 11.92 -38.92 -1.62
N LYS A 485 11.49 -39.09 -2.88
CA LYS A 485 12.06 -40.12 -3.75
C LYS A 485 13.55 -39.88 -3.69
N LYS A 486 14.30 -40.79 -3.04
CA LYS A 486 15.76 -40.78 -3.09
C LYS A 486 16.06 -40.58 -4.56
N ALA A 487 16.73 -39.49 -4.89
CA ALA A 487 17.08 -39.20 -6.26
C ALA A 487 17.96 -40.37 -6.73
N THR A 488 17.34 -41.36 -7.35
CA THR A 488 18.04 -42.47 -7.97
C THR A 488 18.82 -41.84 -9.12
N PRO A 489 20.16 -41.90 -9.10
CA PRO A 489 20.95 -41.46 -10.24
C PRO A 489 20.61 -42.39 -11.39
N GLY A 490 19.83 -41.91 -12.35
CA GLY A 490 19.46 -42.66 -13.55
C GLY A 490 18.23 -43.55 -13.38
N ALA A 491 17.04 -42.99 -13.63
CA ALA A 491 15.93 -43.67 -14.33
C ALA A 491 14.67 -42.80 -14.31
N PHE A 492 14.61 -41.78 -15.18
CA PHE A 492 13.34 -41.23 -15.64
C PHE A 492 13.41 -40.92 -17.14
N ALA A 493 13.39 -41.98 -17.94
CA ALA A 493 12.87 -41.93 -19.30
C ALA A 493 11.43 -42.48 -19.28
N LYS A 494 10.48 -41.73 -18.72
CA LYS A 494 9.05 -41.94 -18.98
C LYS A 494 8.58 -40.84 -19.92
N LYS A 495 8.20 -41.26 -21.14
CA LYS A 495 7.57 -40.46 -22.19
C LYS A 495 6.33 -39.76 -21.64
N VAL A 496 6.47 -38.48 -21.29
CA VAL A 496 5.34 -37.57 -21.14
C VAL A 496 4.79 -37.31 -22.54
N LYS A 497 3.52 -37.62 -22.79
CA LYS A 497 2.80 -37.09 -23.95
C LYS A 497 2.82 -35.57 -23.83
N LYS A 498 3.66 -34.95 -24.66
CA LYS A 498 3.89 -33.51 -24.74
C LYS A 498 2.55 -32.86 -25.07
N ALA A 499 1.94 -32.20 -24.10
CA ALA A 499 0.92 -31.22 -24.39
C ALA A 499 1.57 -30.17 -25.29
N SER A 500 1.18 -30.20 -26.57
CA SER A 500 1.50 -29.19 -27.57
C SER A 500 0.82 -27.88 -27.14
N LEU A 501 1.45 -27.17 -26.20
CA LEU A 501 1.38 -25.73 -26.21
C LEU A 501 1.99 -25.33 -27.55
N LYS A 502 1.14 -24.87 -28.47
CA LYS A 502 1.57 -24.14 -29.67
C LYS A 502 2.36 -22.93 -29.16
N SER A 503 3.65 -23.12 -28.91
CA SER A 503 4.61 -22.04 -28.86
C SER A 503 4.47 -21.33 -30.19
N LYS A 504 4.00 -20.08 -30.18
CA LYS A 504 4.31 -19.20 -31.30
C LYS A 504 5.82 -19.30 -31.47
N ASN A 505 6.27 -19.83 -32.60
CA ASN A 505 7.68 -19.91 -32.95
C ASN A 505 8.27 -18.50 -32.85
N VAL A 506 8.94 -18.19 -31.73
CA VAL A 506 9.70 -16.95 -31.56
C VAL A 506 11.07 -17.06 -32.24
N ALA A 507 11.37 -18.20 -32.86
CA ALA A 507 12.47 -18.36 -33.81
C ALA A 507 12.41 -17.38 -35.00
N GLY A 508 11.33 -16.60 -35.14
CA GLY A 508 11.20 -15.53 -36.14
C GLY A 508 11.35 -14.09 -35.64
N SER A 509 11.60 -13.80 -34.34
CA SER A 509 11.53 -12.40 -33.89
C SER A 509 12.75 -11.55 -34.26
N PHE A 510 13.92 -12.16 -34.45
CA PHE A 510 15.13 -11.47 -34.87
C PHE A 510 15.86 -12.34 -35.90
N PRO A 511 16.01 -11.90 -37.16
CA PRO A 511 16.81 -12.60 -38.15
C PRO A 511 18.23 -12.81 -37.63
N SER A 512 18.79 -14.02 -37.78
CA SER A 512 20.16 -14.35 -37.33
C SER A 512 21.21 -13.37 -37.88
N SER A 513 20.99 -12.88 -39.09
CA SER A 513 21.83 -11.91 -39.80
C SER A 513 21.71 -10.45 -39.33
N SER A 514 20.74 -10.12 -38.46
CA SER A 514 20.54 -8.74 -38.00
C SER A 514 21.65 -8.31 -37.05
N VAL A 515 22.12 -7.07 -37.17
CA VAL A 515 23.21 -6.53 -36.34
C VAL A 515 22.66 -5.85 -35.10
N VAL A 516 23.28 -6.12 -33.96
CA VAL A 516 22.87 -5.58 -32.65
C VAL A 516 23.71 -4.35 -32.31
N HIS A 517 23.05 -3.23 -32.03
CA HIS A 517 23.67 -1.97 -31.65
C HIS A 517 23.42 -1.64 -30.18
N CYS A 518 24.47 -1.29 -29.44
CA CYS A 518 24.33 -0.75 -28.09
C CYS A 518 23.80 0.69 -28.18
N THR A 519 22.83 1.03 -27.33
CA THR A 519 22.31 2.40 -27.23
C THR A 519 23.11 3.21 -26.20
N LYS A 520 22.75 4.49 -26.02
CA LYS A 520 23.33 5.33 -24.95
C LYS A 520 22.69 5.08 -23.57
N GLU A 521 21.71 4.18 -23.46
CA GLU A 521 21.03 3.91 -22.19
C GLU A 521 21.81 2.89 -21.35
N LEU A 522 22.38 3.36 -20.24
CA LEU A 522 23.13 2.53 -19.30
C LEU A 522 22.20 1.97 -18.21
N SER A 523 22.38 0.69 -17.89
CA SER A 523 21.83 0.08 -16.68
C SER A 523 22.60 0.53 -15.44
N LYS A 524 21.91 0.57 -14.28
CA LYS A 524 22.56 0.71 -12.97
C LYS A 524 23.51 -0.46 -12.67
N SER A 525 23.29 -1.61 -13.31
CA SER A 525 24.13 -2.79 -13.12
C SER A 525 25.31 -2.82 -14.10
N LYS A 526 26.54 -2.84 -13.56
CA LYS A 526 27.78 -2.85 -14.36
C LYS A 526 27.89 -4.06 -15.30
N TYR A 527 27.47 -5.26 -14.87
CA TYR A 527 27.58 -6.46 -15.70
C TYR A 527 26.68 -6.41 -16.94
N LEU A 528 25.49 -5.81 -16.82
CA LEU A 528 24.58 -5.64 -17.95
C LEU A 528 25.19 -4.71 -19.00
N ASN A 529 25.83 -3.61 -18.59
CA ASN A 529 26.50 -2.69 -19.52
C ASN A 529 27.67 -3.38 -20.23
N LYS A 530 28.51 -4.13 -19.49
CA LYS A 530 29.63 -4.90 -20.04
C LYS A 530 29.16 -6.00 -21.00
N ARG A 531 28.01 -6.62 -20.72
CA ARG A 531 27.42 -7.64 -21.57
C ARG A 531 26.86 -7.04 -22.87
N SER A 532 26.07 -5.96 -22.78
CA SER A 532 25.50 -5.28 -23.95
C SER A 532 26.58 -4.64 -24.84
N SER A 533 27.66 -4.09 -24.27
CA SER A 533 28.77 -3.54 -25.08
C SER A 533 29.47 -4.62 -25.91
N ARG A 534 29.61 -5.84 -25.40
CA ARG A 534 30.18 -6.98 -26.13
C ARG A 534 29.30 -7.49 -27.27
N CYS A 535 28.01 -7.19 -27.25
CA CYS A 535 27.07 -7.50 -28.33
C CYS A 535 27.09 -6.45 -29.44
N HIS A 536 27.71 -5.28 -29.24
CA HIS A 536 27.68 -4.18 -30.20
C HIS A 536 28.40 -4.54 -31.51
N GLY A 537 27.73 -4.32 -32.64
CA GLY A 537 28.28 -4.58 -33.97
C GLY A 537 28.27 -6.05 -34.38
N LYS A 538 27.74 -6.95 -33.54
CA LYS A 538 27.64 -8.38 -33.84
C LYS A 538 26.25 -8.75 -34.34
N THR A 539 26.19 -9.77 -35.17
CA THR A 539 24.94 -10.38 -35.60
C THR A 539 24.26 -11.12 -34.44
N VAL A 540 22.95 -11.33 -34.54
CA VAL A 540 22.20 -12.15 -33.58
C VAL A 540 22.81 -13.55 -33.45
N SER A 541 23.25 -14.17 -34.54
CA SER A 541 23.92 -15.48 -34.50
C SER A 541 25.22 -15.46 -33.71
N GLU A 542 26.06 -14.43 -33.85
CA GLU A 542 27.36 -14.36 -33.19
C GLU A 542 27.27 -14.11 -31.68
N ILE A 543 26.19 -13.48 -31.21
CA ILE A 543 25.99 -13.24 -29.77
C ILE A 543 25.31 -14.42 -29.08
N MET A 544 24.65 -15.32 -29.81
CA MET A 544 24.05 -16.51 -29.20
C MET A 544 25.13 -17.48 -28.74
N GLY A 545 25.10 -17.84 -27.46
CA GLY A 545 26.10 -18.70 -26.82
C GLY A 545 27.30 -17.94 -26.22
N MET A 546 27.43 -16.63 -26.48
CA MET A 546 28.51 -15.81 -25.92
C MET A 546 28.54 -15.92 -24.38
N LYS A 547 29.71 -16.22 -23.81
CA LYS A 547 29.89 -16.29 -22.36
C LYS A 547 29.94 -14.91 -21.72
N TYR A 548 29.23 -14.71 -20.61
CA TYR A 548 29.30 -13.51 -19.78
C TYR A 548 29.18 -13.85 -18.30
N THR A 549 29.70 -13.00 -17.43
CA THR A 549 29.60 -13.13 -15.98
C THR A 549 28.35 -12.40 -15.47
N ASP A 550 27.49 -13.08 -14.71
CA ASP A 550 26.30 -12.47 -14.10
C ASP A 550 26.63 -11.69 -12.81
N ALA A 551 25.60 -11.10 -12.18
CA ALA A 551 25.78 -10.31 -10.95
C ALA A 551 26.37 -11.12 -9.77
N SER A 552 26.23 -12.44 -9.80
CA SER A 552 26.72 -13.35 -8.77
C SER A 552 28.10 -13.92 -9.07
N GLY A 553 28.76 -13.47 -10.15
CA GLY A 553 30.07 -13.96 -10.55
C GLY A 553 30.04 -15.25 -11.36
N ASN A 554 28.85 -15.80 -11.69
CA ASN A 554 28.75 -17.06 -12.43
C ASN A 554 28.84 -16.82 -13.94
N GLU A 555 29.47 -17.76 -14.65
CA GLU A 555 29.49 -17.73 -16.11
C GLU A 555 28.17 -18.25 -16.70
N ARG A 556 27.58 -17.47 -17.60
CA ARG A 556 26.32 -17.78 -18.29
C ARG A 556 26.52 -17.66 -19.81
N SER A 557 25.76 -18.44 -20.57
CA SER A 557 25.68 -18.31 -22.03
C SER A 557 24.54 -17.37 -22.42
N TYR A 558 24.84 -16.37 -23.25
CA TYR A 558 23.90 -15.40 -23.77
C TYR A 558 22.87 -16.07 -24.68
N ASN A 559 21.58 -15.90 -24.38
CA ASN A 559 20.49 -16.55 -25.12
C ASN A 559 19.43 -15.55 -25.58
N SER A 560 18.38 -16.03 -26.25
CA SER A 560 17.31 -15.19 -26.80
C SER A 560 16.53 -14.41 -25.74
N SER A 561 16.44 -14.93 -24.51
CA SER A 561 15.80 -14.22 -23.39
C SER A 561 16.64 -13.03 -22.93
N ASP A 562 17.97 -13.18 -22.93
CA ASP A 562 18.91 -12.08 -22.63
C ASP A 562 18.81 -10.97 -23.67
N LEU A 563 18.78 -11.32 -24.97
CA LEU A 563 18.62 -10.35 -26.06
C LEU A 563 17.32 -9.55 -25.90
N LYS A 564 16.20 -10.24 -25.64
CA LYS A 564 14.90 -9.60 -25.43
C LYS A 564 14.90 -8.69 -24.20
N TYR A 565 15.53 -9.13 -23.11
CA TYR A 565 15.65 -8.35 -21.89
C TYR A 565 16.47 -7.07 -22.10
N ASP A 566 17.55 -7.14 -22.89
CA ASP A 566 18.39 -5.98 -23.19
C ASP A 566 17.73 -5.01 -24.18
N ILE A 567 16.96 -5.51 -25.15
CA ILE A 567 16.15 -4.67 -26.05
C ILE A 567 15.01 -3.97 -25.30
N ASN A 568 14.25 -4.71 -24.49
CA ASN A 568 13.15 -4.15 -23.69
C ASN A 568 13.65 -3.13 -22.66
N GLY A 569 14.86 -3.33 -22.15
CA GLY A 569 15.54 -2.40 -21.27
C GLY A 569 16.19 -1.22 -21.99
N GLY A 570 15.98 -1.06 -23.29
CA GLY A 570 16.50 0.04 -24.11
C GLY A 570 18.00 -0.01 -24.39
N ARG A 571 18.74 -1.01 -23.88
CA ARG A 571 20.21 -1.12 -23.96
C ARG A 571 20.70 -1.54 -25.35
N LEU A 572 19.93 -2.36 -26.05
CA LEU A 572 20.27 -2.87 -27.37
C LEU A 572 19.15 -2.55 -28.37
N LYS A 573 19.52 -2.34 -29.64
CA LYS A 573 18.59 -2.27 -30.77
C LYS A 573 19.06 -3.25 -31.84
N VAL A 574 18.12 -3.93 -32.49
CA VAL A 574 18.41 -4.84 -33.60
C VAL A 574 18.11 -4.09 -34.89
N LEU A 575 19.11 -3.91 -35.73
CA LEU A 575 18.97 -3.32 -37.05
C LEU A 575 18.91 -4.45 -38.08
N LYS A 576 17.90 -4.40 -38.96
CA LYS A 576 17.89 -5.27 -40.14
C LYS A 576 19.06 -4.83 -41.02
N LYS A 577 19.85 -5.81 -41.46
CA LYS A 577 20.91 -5.57 -42.43
C LYS A 577 20.29 -5.24 -43.78
#